data_AF-A0A9D6F255-F1
#
_entry.id   AF-A0A9D6F255-F1
#
_cell.length_a   1.000
_cell.length_b   1.000
_cell.length_c   1.000
_cell.angle_alpha   90.00
_cell.angle_beta   90.00
_cell.angle_gamma   90.00
#
_symmetry.space_group_name_H-M   'P 1'
#
loop_
_entity.id
_entity.type
_entity.pdbx_description
1 polymer ?
#
loop_
_entity_poly.entity_id
_entity_poly.type
_entity_poly.pdbx_seq_one_letter_code
_entity_poly.pdbx_strand_id
1 'polypeptide(L)'
;MANITPPAPDKTLPDLKILWTRAALFVAVVGVLGSLHLSLSMDLKACPLCLYQRAFMMSVAAILAFGMFLPSLPTAALSVLALAPAVAGAGIAAHHAYLDATGVLECPAGVTGVLMAPQESLIVFLFLVVFLAGDLFHQKRFVMQGLGAILLGYVFYTTCMKGTPKMPPRTVPYPAEQELDGCRMKYKAPA
;
A
#
# COMPACT_ATOMS: atom_id res chain seq x y z
N MET A 1 46.44 -8.89 35.38
CA MET A 1 45.46 -9.31 34.37
C MET A 1 44.13 -8.69 34.77
N ALA A 2 43.67 -7.65 34.08
CA ALA A 2 42.41 -6.99 34.43
C ALA A 2 41.25 -7.84 33.92
N ASN A 3 40.36 -8.26 34.83
CA ASN A 3 39.11 -8.93 34.49
C ASN A 3 38.18 -7.92 33.79
N ILE A 4 38.06 -8.03 32.48
CA ILE A 4 37.04 -7.33 31.70
C ILE A 4 35.75 -8.14 31.85
N THR A 5 34.94 -7.82 32.85
CA THR A 5 33.57 -8.33 32.90
C THR A 5 32.76 -7.67 31.79
N PRO A 6 32.03 -8.44 30.96
CA PRO A 6 31.18 -7.87 29.91
C PRO A 6 30.09 -6.99 30.55
N PRO A 7 29.76 -5.85 29.94
CA PRO A 7 28.68 -4.99 30.44
C PRO A 7 27.36 -5.78 30.46
N ALA A 8 26.59 -5.57 31.53
CA ALA A 8 25.28 -6.20 31.69
C ALA A 8 24.37 -5.89 30.49
N PRO A 9 23.50 -6.83 30.08
CA PRO A 9 22.55 -6.61 28.99
C PRO A 9 21.62 -5.46 29.38
N ASP A 10 21.70 -4.39 28.60
CA ASP A 10 20.89 -3.20 28.76
C ASP A 10 19.40 -3.58 28.62
N LYS A 11 18.62 -3.36 29.67
CA LYS A 11 17.16 -3.62 29.72
C LYS A 11 16.35 -2.39 29.30
N THR A 12 16.89 -1.53 28.44
CA THR A 12 16.20 -0.31 28.01
C THR A 12 15.32 -0.55 26.79
N LEU A 13 14.02 -0.71 27.07
CA LEU A 13 12.88 -0.57 26.16
C LEU A 13 12.85 -1.59 24.99
N PRO A 14 11.67 -2.17 24.66
CA PRO A 14 11.56 -2.95 23.42
C PRO A 14 12.08 -2.10 22.26
N ASP A 15 13.08 -2.60 21.53
CA ASP A 15 13.78 -1.87 20.47
C ASP A 15 12.75 -1.23 19.55
N LEU A 16 12.53 0.09 19.69
CA LEU A 16 11.48 0.84 18.99
C LEU A 16 11.53 0.58 17.48
N LYS A 17 12.70 0.27 16.94
CA LYS A 17 12.93 -0.13 15.55
C LYS A 17 12.13 -1.37 15.17
N ILE A 18 12.13 -2.39 16.01
CA ILE A 18 11.37 -3.63 15.78
C ILE A 18 9.85 -3.37 15.85
N LEU A 19 9.42 -2.38 16.62
CA LEU A 19 8.00 -2.02 16.73
C LEU A 19 7.48 -1.40 15.42
N TRP A 20 8.24 -0.51 14.78
CA TRP A 20 7.85 0.10 13.50
C TRP A 20 7.73 -0.93 12.38
N THR A 21 8.71 -1.82 12.23
CA THR A 21 8.66 -2.89 11.21
C THR A 21 7.48 -3.84 11.46
N ARG A 22 7.21 -4.19 12.74
CA ARG A 22 6.06 -5.04 13.10
C ARG A 22 4.73 -4.35 12.85
N ALA A 23 4.63 -3.05 13.12
CA ALA A 23 3.44 -2.26 12.81
C ALA A 23 3.22 -2.19 11.29
N ALA A 24 4.28 -1.96 10.50
CA ALA A 24 4.21 -1.99 9.04
C ALA A 24 3.75 -3.37 8.51
N LEU A 25 4.28 -4.47 9.06
CA LEU A 25 3.83 -5.82 8.70
C LEU A 25 2.36 -6.03 9.06
N PHE A 26 1.93 -5.61 10.25
CA PHE A 26 0.53 -5.71 10.66
C PHE A 26 -0.40 -4.97 9.69
N VAL A 27 -0.08 -3.72 9.34
CA VAL A 27 -0.85 -2.95 8.36
C VAL A 27 -0.85 -3.63 7.00
N ALA A 28 0.29 -4.16 6.54
CA ALA A 28 0.37 -4.87 5.27
C ALA A 28 -0.51 -6.13 5.26
N VAL A 29 -0.51 -6.91 6.34
CA VAL A 29 -1.35 -8.10 6.49
C VAL A 29 -2.83 -7.72 6.51
N VAL A 30 -3.22 -6.69 7.27
CA VAL A 30 -4.60 -6.18 7.27
C VAL A 30 -5.01 -5.71 5.87
N GLY A 31 -4.12 -5.01 5.16
CA GLY A 31 -4.35 -4.58 3.78
C GLY A 31 -4.55 -5.75 2.80
N VAL A 32 -3.72 -6.80 2.91
CA VAL A 32 -3.88 -8.04 2.11
C VAL A 32 -5.19 -8.74 2.43
N LEU A 33 -5.53 -8.90 3.71
CA LEU A 33 -6.78 -9.54 4.14
C LEU A 33 -8.00 -8.74 3.67
N GLY A 34 -7.98 -7.41 3.81
CA GLY A 34 -9.04 -6.54 3.29
C GLY A 34 -9.19 -6.69 1.78
N SER A 35 -8.08 -6.66 1.05
CA SER A 35 -8.06 -6.89 -0.41
C SER A 35 -8.65 -8.25 -0.80
N LEU A 36 -8.28 -9.32 -0.09
CA LEU A 36 -8.78 -10.67 -0.34
C LEU A 36 -10.27 -10.76 0.00
N HIS A 37 -10.71 -10.16 1.09
CA HIS A 37 -12.11 -10.10 1.47
C HIS A 37 -12.95 -9.45 0.36
N LEU A 38 -12.58 -8.25 -0.10
CA LEU A 38 -13.26 -7.59 -1.23
C LEU A 38 -13.39 -8.48 -2.48
N SER A 39 -12.44 -9.38 -2.70
CA SER A 39 -12.41 -10.27 -3.88
C SER A 39 -13.22 -11.55 -3.71
N LEU A 40 -13.13 -12.16 -2.52
CA LEU A 40 -13.65 -13.50 -2.25
C LEU A 40 -15.04 -13.47 -1.61
N SER A 41 -15.36 -12.45 -0.82
CA SER A 41 -16.66 -12.37 -0.13
C SER A 41 -17.68 -11.53 -0.88
N MET A 42 -17.25 -10.51 -1.63
CA MET A 42 -18.15 -9.58 -2.33
C MET A 42 -18.14 -9.74 -3.86
N ASP A 43 -17.39 -10.73 -4.38
CA ASP A 43 -17.27 -11.04 -5.81
C ASP A 43 -16.95 -9.81 -6.70
N LEU A 44 -16.29 -8.79 -6.13
CA LEU A 44 -16.00 -7.54 -6.83
C LEU A 44 -14.88 -7.75 -7.85
N LYS A 45 -15.15 -7.38 -9.10
CA LYS A 45 -14.17 -7.34 -10.18
C LYS A 45 -13.18 -6.21 -9.94
N ALA A 46 -11.91 -6.58 -9.82
CA ALA A 46 -10.84 -5.61 -9.69
C ALA A 46 -10.66 -4.84 -11.00
N CYS A 47 -10.73 -3.51 -10.94
CA CYS A 47 -10.25 -2.69 -12.04
C CYS A 47 -8.71 -2.78 -12.13
N PRO A 48 -8.11 -2.38 -13.27
CA PRO A 48 -6.66 -2.41 -13.44
C PRO A 48 -5.88 -1.66 -12.35
N LEU A 49 -6.41 -0.53 -11.87
CA LEU A 49 -5.78 0.25 -10.79
C LEU A 49 -5.82 -0.51 -9.46
N CYS A 50 -6.95 -1.12 -9.12
CA CYS A 50 -7.07 -1.97 -7.93
C CYS A 50 -6.10 -3.15 -8.01
N LEU A 51 -5.96 -3.79 -9.17
CA LEU A 51 -5.04 -4.91 -9.34
C LEU A 51 -3.59 -4.53 -8.99
N TYR A 52 -3.11 -3.38 -9.48
CA TYR A 52 -1.79 -2.89 -9.12
C TYR A 52 -1.65 -2.60 -7.62
N GLN A 53 -2.65 -1.96 -7.01
CA GLN A 53 -2.64 -1.71 -5.56
C GLN A 53 -2.53 -3.02 -4.76
N ARG A 54 -3.31 -4.04 -5.12
CA ARG A 54 -3.26 -5.37 -4.48
C ARG A 54 -1.90 -6.03 -4.65
N ALA A 55 -1.35 -6.00 -5.85
CA ALA A 55 -0.03 -6.56 -6.14
C ALA A 55 1.07 -5.89 -5.31
N PHE A 56 1.06 -4.55 -5.19
CA PHE A 56 2.02 -3.83 -4.36
C PHE A 56 1.85 -4.12 -2.87
N MET A 57 0.60 -4.20 -2.38
CA MET A 57 0.32 -4.55 -0.98
C MET A 57 0.83 -5.96 -0.64
N MET A 58 0.55 -6.95 -1.50
CA MET A 58 1.07 -8.32 -1.34
C MET A 58 2.60 -8.37 -1.42
N SER A 59 3.22 -7.58 -2.31
CA SER A 59 4.68 -7.49 -2.41
C SER A 59 5.29 -6.93 -1.12
N VAL A 60 4.72 -5.87 -0.58
CA VAL A 60 5.13 -5.30 0.72
C VAL A 60 5.00 -6.33 1.83
N ALA A 61 3.84 -6.98 1.93
CA ALA A 61 3.59 -8.01 2.94
C ALA A 61 4.60 -9.18 2.83
N ALA A 62 4.88 -9.65 1.61
CA ALA A 62 5.86 -10.69 1.35
C ALA A 62 7.28 -10.27 1.78
N ILE A 63 7.73 -9.08 1.36
CA ILE A 63 9.06 -8.54 1.71
C ILE A 63 9.22 -8.47 3.24
N LEU A 64 8.23 -7.92 3.94
CA LEU A 64 8.27 -7.76 5.39
C LEU A 64 8.16 -9.11 6.12
N ALA A 65 7.29 -10.01 5.67
CA ALA A 65 7.12 -11.33 6.26
C ALA A 65 8.41 -12.16 6.11
N PHE A 66 8.91 -12.35 4.88
CA PHE A 66 10.16 -13.08 4.67
C PHE A 66 11.32 -12.44 5.40
N GLY A 67 11.40 -11.12 5.39
CA GLY A 67 12.42 -10.37 6.11
C GLY A 67 12.45 -10.63 7.62
N MET A 68 11.28 -10.83 8.24
CA MET A 68 11.17 -11.14 9.67
C MET A 68 11.44 -12.62 10.00
N PHE A 69 11.12 -13.54 9.08
CA PHE A 69 11.31 -14.98 9.31
C PHE A 69 12.74 -15.46 8.98
N LEU A 70 13.53 -14.69 8.21
CA LEU A 70 14.91 -15.02 7.89
C LEU A 70 15.90 -14.39 8.90
N PRO A 71 16.59 -15.18 9.75
CA PRO A 71 17.32 -14.68 10.93
C PRO A 71 18.62 -13.88 10.67
N SER A 72 18.88 -13.43 9.44
CA SER A 72 20.14 -12.76 9.07
C SER A 72 19.95 -11.47 8.27
N LEU A 73 18.71 -11.02 8.06
CA LEU A 73 18.44 -9.83 7.27
C LEU A 73 18.37 -8.57 8.17
N PRO A 74 19.13 -7.51 7.85
CA PRO A 74 19.04 -6.27 8.58
C PRO A 74 17.67 -5.63 8.34
N THR A 75 16.93 -5.35 9.42
CA THR A 75 15.60 -4.70 9.38
C THR A 75 15.59 -3.42 8.56
N ALA A 76 16.70 -2.67 8.63
CA ALA A 76 16.95 -1.49 7.81
C ALA A 76 16.77 -1.72 6.30
N ALA A 77 17.32 -2.81 5.77
CA ALA A 77 17.23 -3.10 4.34
C ALA A 77 15.80 -3.48 3.94
N LEU A 78 15.06 -4.14 4.84
CA LEU A 78 13.66 -4.51 4.62
C LEU A 78 12.77 -3.28 4.46
N SER A 79 12.94 -2.28 5.32
CA SER A 79 12.15 -1.04 5.25
C SER A 79 12.37 -0.29 3.95
N VAL A 80 13.61 -0.24 3.45
CA VAL A 80 13.93 0.35 2.13
C VAL A 80 13.27 -0.42 0.99
N LEU A 81 13.39 -1.76 0.99
CA LEU A 81 12.83 -2.62 -0.05
C LEU A 81 11.30 -2.58 -0.08
N ALA A 82 10.67 -2.51 1.08
CA ALA A 82 9.22 -2.40 1.21
C ALA A 82 8.71 -0.98 0.90
N LEU A 83 9.52 0.06 1.12
CA LEU A 83 9.10 1.44 0.89
C LEU A 83 8.82 1.74 -0.58
N ALA A 84 9.62 1.23 -1.51
CA ALA A 84 9.40 1.46 -2.95
C ALA A 84 8.02 0.97 -3.45
N PRO A 85 7.60 -0.29 -3.24
CA PRO A 85 6.26 -0.74 -3.59
C PRO A 85 5.16 -0.08 -2.76
N ALA A 86 5.41 0.29 -1.49
CA ALA A 86 4.44 1.05 -0.69
C ALA A 86 4.17 2.45 -1.27
N VAL A 87 5.22 3.18 -1.68
CA VAL A 87 5.10 4.48 -2.34
C VAL A 87 4.42 4.36 -3.70
N ALA A 88 4.76 3.33 -4.48
CA ALA A 88 4.09 3.06 -5.75
C ALA A 88 2.58 2.82 -5.55
N GLY A 89 2.23 1.93 -4.62
CA GLY A 89 0.84 1.64 -4.26
C GLY A 89 0.08 2.85 -3.73
N ALA A 90 0.72 3.67 -2.88
CA ALA A 90 0.16 4.92 -2.38
C ALA A 90 -0.14 5.91 -3.52
N GLY A 91 0.78 6.05 -4.48
CA GLY A 91 0.59 6.90 -5.65
C GLY A 91 -0.59 6.46 -6.51
N ILE A 92 -0.71 5.15 -6.78
CA ILE A 92 -1.84 4.60 -7.53
C ILE A 92 -3.14 4.78 -6.76
N ALA A 93 -3.14 4.54 -5.44
CA ALA A 93 -4.31 4.72 -4.59
C ALA A 93 -4.76 6.19 -4.54
N ALA A 94 -3.81 7.12 -4.45
CA ALA A 94 -4.11 8.56 -4.46
C ALA A 94 -4.73 8.99 -5.80
N HIS A 95 -4.17 8.52 -6.92
CA HIS A 95 -4.74 8.79 -8.24
C HIS A 95 -6.14 8.16 -8.38
N HIS A 96 -6.33 6.94 -7.88
CA HIS A 96 -7.61 6.25 -7.94
C HIS A 96 -8.68 6.97 -7.11
N ALA A 97 -8.35 7.38 -5.88
CA ALA A 97 -9.23 8.17 -5.02
C ALA A 97 -9.55 9.53 -5.63
N TYR A 98 -8.60 10.15 -6.35
CA TYR A 98 -8.85 11.39 -7.09
C TYR A 98 -9.86 11.19 -8.23
N LEU A 99 -9.76 10.11 -9.00
CA LEU A 99 -10.72 9.81 -10.08
C LEU A 99 -12.13 9.53 -9.55
N ASP A 100 -12.24 8.87 -8.40
CA ASP A 100 -13.49 8.64 -7.70
C ASP A 100 -14.08 9.96 -7.16
N ALA A 101 -13.28 10.76 -6.47
CA ALA A 101 -13.70 12.05 -5.90
C ALA A 101 -14.12 13.09 -6.97
N THR A 102 -13.52 13.03 -8.17
CA THR A 102 -13.89 13.90 -9.30
C THR A 102 -15.06 13.35 -10.12
N GLY A 103 -15.62 12.20 -9.75
CA GLY A 103 -16.72 11.55 -10.45
C GLY A 103 -16.36 11.09 -11.87
N VAL A 104 -15.07 10.90 -12.16
CA VAL A 104 -14.64 10.24 -13.41
C VAL A 104 -14.93 8.75 -13.31
N LEU A 105 -14.68 8.17 -12.13
CA LEU A 105 -15.01 6.80 -11.79
C LEU A 105 -16.07 6.78 -10.70
N GLU A 106 -16.86 5.71 -10.70
CA GLU A 106 -17.74 5.31 -9.61
C GLU A 106 -17.23 3.96 -9.10
N CYS A 107 -16.85 3.92 -7.83
CA CYS A 107 -16.34 2.73 -7.18
C CYS A 107 -17.29 2.24 -6.07
N PRO A 108 -17.30 0.92 -5.79
CA PRO A 108 -18.09 0.37 -4.69
C PRO A 108 -17.55 0.82 -3.33
N ALA A 109 -18.41 0.71 -2.31
CA ALA A 109 -18.01 0.91 -0.92
C ALA A 109 -16.90 -0.08 -0.52
N GLY A 110 -16.01 0.39 0.35
CA GLY A 110 -14.92 -0.41 0.89
C GLY A 110 -15.38 -1.40 1.97
N VAL A 111 -14.41 -2.04 2.63
CA VAL A 111 -14.65 -3.06 3.65
C VAL A 111 -15.41 -2.50 4.85
N THR A 112 -15.21 -1.22 5.19
CA THR A 112 -15.91 -0.60 6.33
C THR A 112 -17.33 -0.16 5.99
N GLY A 113 -17.68 -0.08 4.71
CA GLY A 113 -18.95 0.48 4.24
C GLY A 113 -19.10 2.00 4.42
N VAL A 114 -18.14 2.68 5.08
CA VAL A 114 -18.19 4.13 5.33
C VAL A 114 -17.48 4.91 4.23
N LEU A 115 -16.35 4.38 3.76
CA LEU A 115 -15.52 5.00 2.72
C LEU A 115 -15.58 4.19 1.43
N MET A 116 -15.29 4.84 0.31
CA MET A 116 -15.15 4.14 -0.97
C MET A 116 -13.88 3.28 -0.95
N ALA A 117 -13.92 2.13 -1.63
CA ALA A 117 -12.80 1.20 -1.70
C ALA A 117 -11.42 1.86 -2.04
N PRO A 118 -11.31 2.79 -3.02
CA PRO A 118 -10.04 3.46 -3.30
C PRO A 118 -9.56 4.37 -2.16
N GLN A 119 -10.47 4.98 -1.40
CA GLN A 119 -10.12 5.87 -0.29
C GLN A 119 -9.60 5.08 0.92
N GLU A 120 -10.23 3.95 1.25
CA GLU A 120 -9.73 3.05 2.29
C GLU A 120 -8.32 2.53 1.97
N SER A 121 -8.11 2.08 0.73
CA SER A 121 -6.81 1.59 0.27
C SER A 121 -5.73 2.67 0.40
N LEU A 122 -6.05 3.92 0.04
CA LEU A 122 -5.14 5.05 0.20
C LEU A 122 -4.72 5.23 1.67
N ILE A 123 -5.68 5.18 2.60
CA ILE A 123 -5.40 5.32 4.03
C ILE A 123 -4.42 4.23 4.49
N VAL A 124 -4.66 2.97 4.11
CA VAL A 124 -3.78 1.84 4.46
C VAL A 124 -2.37 2.05 3.91
N PHE A 125 -2.24 2.46 2.65
CA PHE A 125 -0.93 2.75 2.06
C PHE A 125 -0.21 3.93 2.72
N LEU A 126 -0.93 4.98 3.12
CA LEU A 126 -0.35 6.11 3.84
C LEU A 126 0.20 5.68 5.20
N PHE A 127 -0.54 4.88 5.97
CA PHE A 127 -0.02 4.32 7.22
C PHE A 127 1.25 3.48 6.99
N LEU A 128 1.25 2.67 5.94
CA LEU A 128 2.40 1.86 5.55
C LEU A 128 3.63 2.71 5.22
N VAL A 129 3.47 3.73 4.38
CA VAL A 129 4.55 4.66 4.04
C VAL A 129 5.06 5.40 5.27
N VAL A 130 4.16 5.86 6.16
CA VAL A 130 4.54 6.56 7.40
C VAL A 130 5.34 5.65 8.32
N PHE A 131 4.92 4.40 8.51
CA PHE A 131 5.63 3.45 9.38
C PHE A 131 7.01 3.08 8.82
N LEU A 132 7.10 2.83 7.51
CA LEU A 132 8.37 2.50 6.84
C LEU A 132 9.33 3.71 6.81
N ALA A 133 8.83 4.90 6.50
CA ALA A 133 9.63 6.13 6.53
C ALA A 133 10.07 6.44 7.97
N GLY A 134 9.17 6.30 8.95
CA GLY A 134 9.45 6.47 10.37
C GLY A 134 10.60 5.59 10.84
N ASP A 135 10.61 4.31 10.46
CA ASP A 135 11.73 3.41 10.74
C ASP A 135 13.05 3.91 10.13
N LEU A 136 13.04 4.31 8.85
CA LEU A 136 14.24 4.84 8.18
C LEU A 136 14.78 6.14 8.80
N PHE A 137 13.90 7.02 9.26
CA PHE A 137 14.27 8.23 9.98
C PHE A 137 14.94 7.89 11.32
N HIS A 138 14.36 6.98 12.10
CA HIS A 138 14.93 6.54 13.38
C HIS A 138 16.30 5.87 13.20
N GLN A 139 16.52 5.19 12.09
CA GLN A 139 17.80 4.56 11.76
C GLN A 139 18.84 5.52 11.16
N LYS A 140 18.50 6.81 10.96
CA LYS A 140 19.36 7.84 10.33
C LYS A 140 19.84 7.46 8.91
N ARG A 141 19.09 6.60 8.21
CA ARG A 141 19.42 6.10 6.86
C ARG A 141 18.53 6.70 5.76
N PHE A 142 17.61 7.57 6.14
CA PHE A 142 16.60 8.13 5.25
C PHE A 142 17.16 8.83 4.01
N VAL A 143 18.24 9.60 4.13
CA VAL A 143 18.67 10.53 3.06
C VAL A 143 19.00 9.81 1.76
N MET A 144 19.91 8.84 1.75
CA MET A 144 20.25 8.15 0.50
C MET A 144 19.28 7.01 0.18
N GLN A 145 18.94 6.19 1.18
CA GLN A 145 18.16 4.96 0.94
C GLN A 145 16.66 5.25 0.79
N GLY A 146 16.12 6.15 1.61
CA GLY A 146 14.72 6.57 1.54
C GLY A 146 14.41 7.32 0.25
N LEU A 147 15.25 8.29 -0.15
CA LEU A 147 15.08 8.99 -1.42
C LEU A 147 15.18 8.04 -2.62
N GLY A 148 16.13 7.10 -2.60
CA GLY A 148 16.26 6.07 -3.63
C GLY A 148 15.01 5.20 -3.75
N ALA A 149 14.45 4.74 -2.63
CA ALA A 149 13.23 3.95 -2.61
C ALA A 149 12.00 4.76 -3.08
N ILE A 150 11.88 6.03 -2.69
CA ILE A 150 10.80 6.91 -3.16
C ILE A 150 10.90 7.12 -4.67
N LEU A 151 12.10 7.39 -5.20
CA LEU A 151 12.33 7.55 -6.64
C LEU A 151 11.96 6.27 -7.40
N LEU A 152 12.39 5.11 -6.90
CA LEU A 152 12.04 3.83 -7.49
C LEU A 152 10.52 3.57 -7.44
N GLY A 153 9.88 3.88 -6.33
CA GLY A 153 8.41 3.81 -6.18
C GLY A 153 7.68 4.72 -7.18
N TYR A 154 8.20 5.92 -7.43
CA TYR A 154 7.67 6.83 -8.45
C TYR A 154 7.83 6.26 -9.88
N VAL A 155 8.96 5.61 -10.18
CA VAL A 155 9.17 4.92 -11.46
C VAL A 155 8.16 3.78 -11.63
N PHE A 156 7.93 2.96 -10.59
CA PHE A 156 6.91 1.91 -10.63
C PHE A 156 5.50 2.49 -10.81
N TYR A 157 5.13 3.51 -10.05
CA TYR A 157 3.87 4.24 -10.20
C TYR A 157 3.65 4.70 -11.64
N THR A 158 4.60 5.46 -12.21
CA THR A 158 4.46 6.00 -13.58
C THR A 158 4.40 4.90 -14.63
N THR A 159 5.11 3.80 -14.42
CA THR A 159 5.12 2.64 -15.34
C THR A 159 3.78 1.91 -15.32
N CYS A 160 3.22 1.64 -14.13
CA CYS A 160 1.88 1.07 -13.96
C CYS A 160 0.79 1.96 -14.58
N MET A 161 0.87 3.29 -14.36
CA MET A 161 -0.08 4.23 -14.94
C MET A 161 -0.06 4.25 -16.47
N LYS A 162 1.13 4.11 -17.09
CA LYS A 162 1.26 3.99 -18.55
C LYS A 162 0.80 2.63 -19.08
N GLY A 163 1.01 1.56 -18.31
CA GLY A 163 0.59 0.20 -18.66
C GLY A 163 -0.90 -0.06 -18.44
N THR A 164 -1.58 0.83 -17.73
CA THR A 164 -3.02 0.70 -17.44
C THR A 164 -3.84 0.86 -18.73
N PRO A 165 -4.65 -0.14 -19.12
CA PRO A 165 -5.53 0.02 -20.26
C PRO A 165 -6.57 1.11 -19.98
N LYS A 166 -6.80 1.99 -20.95
CA LYS A 166 -7.82 3.02 -20.84
C LYS A 166 -9.20 2.38 -20.88
N MET A 167 -10.05 2.72 -19.90
CA MET A 167 -11.45 2.31 -19.94
C MET A 167 -12.16 3.04 -21.07
N PRO A 168 -12.95 2.33 -21.91
CA PRO A 168 -13.71 2.97 -22.97
C PRO A 168 -14.77 3.91 -22.35
N PRO A 169 -14.99 5.10 -22.94
CA PRO A 169 -16.05 5.99 -22.49
C PRO A 169 -17.40 5.30 -22.66
N ARG A 170 -18.29 5.47 -21.68
CA ARG A 170 -19.62 4.86 -21.71
C ARG A 170 -20.59 5.77 -22.47
N THR A 171 -21.27 5.21 -23.47
CA THR A 171 -22.26 5.91 -24.30
C THR A 171 -23.70 5.71 -23.85
N VAL A 172 -23.95 4.75 -22.96
CA VAL A 172 -25.29 4.44 -22.42
C VAL A 172 -25.32 4.51 -20.90
N PRO A 173 -26.38 5.09 -20.28
CA PRO A 173 -26.55 5.09 -18.83
C PRO A 173 -26.56 3.67 -18.25
N TYR A 174 -26.15 3.54 -16.99
CA TYR A 174 -26.35 2.30 -16.25
C TYR A 174 -27.82 2.18 -15.83
N PRO A 175 -28.39 0.96 -15.79
CA PRO A 175 -29.66 0.72 -15.14
C PRO A 175 -29.60 1.25 -13.70
N ALA A 176 -30.64 1.96 -13.25
CA ALA A 176 -30.67 2.57 -11.92
C ALA A 176 -30.52 1.55 -10.78
N GLU A 177 -30.91 0.31 -11.03
CA GLU A 177 -30.87 -0.81 -10.08
C GLU A 177 -29.55 -1.60 -10.11
N GLN A 178 -28.63 -1.29 -11.04
CA GLN A 178 -27.40 -2.06 -11.18
C GLN A 178 -26.39 -1.72 -10.09
N GLU A 179 -26.26 -2.62 -9.12
CA GLU A 179 -25.22 -2.60 -8.10
C GLU A 179 -23.81 -2.60 -8.72
N LEU A 180 -22.86 -1.97 -8.04
CA LEU A 180 -21.49 -1.81 -8.53
C LEU A 180 -20.68 -3.10 -8.29
N ASP A 181 -20.51 -3.90 -9.35
CA ASP A 181 -19.64 -5.08 -9.32
C ASP A 181 -18.14 -4.75 -9.42
N GLY A 182 -17.80 -3.46 -9.54
CA GLY A 182 -16.43 -2.96 -9.62
C GLY A 182 -16.39 -1.46 -9.96
N CYS A 183 -15.19 -0.90 -10.02
CA CYS A 183 -15.02 0.50 -10.44
C CYS A 183 -15.30 0.66 -11.94
N ARG A 184 -16.16 1.61 -12.31
CA ARG A 184 -16.55 1.89 -13.70
C ARG A 184 -16.56 3.37 -14.01
N MET A 185 -16.45 3.74 -15.29
CA MET A 185 -16.58 5.15 -15.70
C MET A 185 -18.02 5.63 -15.50
N LYS A 186 -18.16 6.83 -14.93
CA LYS A 186 -19.44 7.52 -14.80
C LYS A 186 -19.99 7.90 -16.18
N TYR A 187 -21.27 7.65 -16.41
CA TYR A 187 -21.93 8.09 -17.64
C TYR A 187 -22.00 9.62 -17.69
N LYS A 188 -21.57 10.21 -18.80
CA LYS A 188 -21.78 11.63 -19.12
C LYS A 188 -22.62 11.70 -20.39
N ALA A 189 -23.76 12.35 -20.32
CA ALA A 189 -24.58 12.62 -21.50
C ALA A 189 -23.75 13.42 -22.51
N PRO A 190 -23.84 13.13 -23.83
CA PRO A 190 -23.27 14.00 -24.84
C PRO A 190 -23.90 15.40 -24.69
N ALA A 191 -23.04 16.42 -24.67
CA ALA A 191 -23.45 17.82 -24.60
C ALA A 191 -24.22 18.26 -25.85
#